data_AF-F7XLI8-F1
#
_entry.id   AF-F7XLI8-F1
#
_cell.length_a   1.000
_cell.length_b   1.000
_cell.length_c   1.000
_cell.angle_alpha   90.00
_cell.angle_beta   90.00
_cell.angle_gamma   90.00
#
_symmetry.space_group_name_H-M   'P 1'
#
loop_
_entity.id
_entity.type
_entity.pdbx_description
1 polymer ?
#
loop_
_entity_poly.entity_id
_entity_poly.type
_entity_poly.pdbx_seq_one_letter_code
_entity_poly.pdbx_strand_id
1 'polypeptide(L)'
;MKRKLSQKFQATDRLNQKIEEKLPISCQILEEINRSEFTKDRDRILFSRPFRRLQHKAQVFSNEMGDHYRTRLTHTLEVTQISRSLARYLDANEDLVEAIALGHDIGHAPFGHQGERVLDEVMSGTDKLGLIRYPLNFGGFKHNYNCLRVLDVVQLKFEDHEGLNLSWQVLEGILKHTKIDEKRWDIRRFLSDDSLIESLYLDKKYSVTLEGQIVSIADEIAQRQHDIDDGLRNKELGFELDKLYGEIIEIIDKIILKESQYEENDKEHLQNLIELLTQVRDNIIENRKSKSRLFKTDNLVRNMIEYFILDVFANSHRNILKENPKLSQDMKRNILQNQVISFSPLGRELNIEIEKLVKYRILNSYQVNKFDGKSRFVIRQLFKAFYTNPLQMPSYVLSRLTEGLIKNSDIYVISFEGENGIVKLNDVDYNRLSRSEVNTLNNSLKLEDLMRLEIPSKLKNMIRLEFEDIEKNEEFYEKLKSINSTESYNLTGKTDKFLKCLAENHYVYLSTICDYIAGMSDNYANEEYKKLYLID
;
A
#
# COMPACT_ATOMS: atom_id res chain seq x y z
N MET A 1 27.99 17.18 -10.37
CA MET A 1 26.70 16.72 -9.81
C MET A 1 26.70 16.65 -8.30
N LYS A 2 27.78 16.15 -7.67
CA LYS A 2 27.97 16.05 -6.20
C LYS A 2 27.26 17.17 -5.40
N ARG A 3 26.14 16.85 -4.73
CA ARG A 3 25.41 17.66 -3.70
C ARG A 3 24.33 18.69 -4.11
N LYS A 4 23.97 18.92 -5.37
CA LYS A 4 22.98 19.99 -5.69
C LYS A 4 21.50 19.62 -5.46
N LEU A 5 21.15 18.34 -5.59
CA LEU A 5 19.75 17.86 -5.49
C LEU A 5 19.44 17.08 -4.21
N SER A 6 20.45 16.84 -3.37
CA SER A 6 20.26 16.07 -2.13
C SER A 6 19.39 16.84 -1.15
N GLN A 7 18.26 16.26 -0.76
CA GLN A 7 17.47 16.77 0.34
C GLN A 7 18.23 16.55 1.66
N LYS A 8 18.30 17.60 2.48
CA LYS A 8 18.91 17.50 3.80
C LYS A 8 17.83 17.20 4.82
N PHE A 9 18.11 16.25 5.70
CA PHE A 9 17.27 15.97 6.85
C PHE A 9 17.27 17.16 7.82
N GLN A 10 16.09 17.52 8.30
CA GLN A 10 15.86 18.46 9.40
C GLN A 10 15.19 17.70 10.56
N ALA A 11 15.43 18.11 11.81
CA ALA A 11 14.82 17.42 12.96
C ALA A 11 13.29 17.37 12.92
N THR A 12 12.66 18.39 12.31
CA THR A 12 11.22 18.49 12.05
C THR A 12 10.72 17.57 10.94
N ASP A 13 11.59 16.81 10.29
CA ASP A 13 11.19 15.82 9.29
C ASP A 13 10.70 14.51 9.93
N ARG A 14 11.09 14.27 11.18
CA ARG A 14 10.62 13.18 12.03
C ARG A 14 9.18 13.45 12.45
N LEU A 15 8.28 12.46 12.39
CA LEU A 15 6.86 12.64 12.77
C LEU A 15 6.72 13.14 14.22
N ASN A 16 7.56 12.61 15.12
CA ASN A 16 7.63 13.04 16.50
C ASN A 16 9.08 13.07 17.02
N GLN A 17 9.64 14.28 17.11
CA GLN A 17 11.01 14.50 17.59
C GLN A 17 11.21 14.10 19.06
N LYS A 18 10.17 14.21 19.91
CA LYS A 18 10.28 13.93 21.36
C LYS A 18 10.62 12.46 21.65
N ILE A 19 10.33 11.56 20.72
CA ILE A 19 10.66 10.14 20.85
C ILE A 19 12.17 9.90 20.73
N GLU A 20 12.85 10.68 19.87
CA GLU A 20 14.30 10.56 19.71
C GLU A 20 15.05 10.98 20.98
N GLU A 21 14.50 11.91 21.76
CA GLU A 21 15.04 12.35 23.06
C GLU A 21 15.00 11.27 24.14
N LYS A 22 14.07 10.31 24.02
CA LYS A 22 13.83 9.23 25.01
C LYS A 22 14.66 7.96 24.75
N LEU A 23 15.45 7.89 23.67
CA LEU A 23 16.18 6.67 23.32
C LEU A 23 17.37 6.44 24.30
N PRO A 24 17.35 5.36 25.10
CA PRO A 24 18.08 5.32 26.38
C PRO A 24 19.57 4.99 26.31
N ILE A 25 20.14 4.82 25.11
CA ILE A 25 21.54 4.36 24.96
C ILE A 25 22.25 5.28 23.98
N SER A 26 23.03 6.21 24.52
CA SER A 26 24.07 6.95 23.78
C SER A 26 25.44 6.47 24.23
N CYS A 27 26.37 6.35 23.29
CA CYS A 27 27.77 6.04 23.58
C CYS A 27 28.62 7.21 23.11
N GLN A 28 29.36 7.84 24.02
CA GLN A 28 30.21 9.00 23.71
C GLN A 28 31.26 8.70 22.62
N ILE A 29 31.72 7.46 22.51
CA ILE A 29 32.66 7.01 21.47
C ILE A 29 32.01 7.01 20.06
N LEU A 30 30.67 6.96 19.97
CA LEU A 30 29.90 6.94 18.73
C LEU A 30 29.33 8.30 18.33
N GLU A 31 29.59 9.38 19.07
CA GLU A 31 29.08 10.73 18.75
C GLU A 31 29.59 11.23 17.38
N GLU A 32 30.78 10.81 16.96
CA GLU A 32 31.36 11.11 15.63
C GLU A 32 30.89 10.14 14.53
N ILE A 33 30.37 8.96 14.89
CA ILE A 33 29.84 7.93 13.97
C ILE A 33 28.32 7.90 14.12
N ASN A 34 27.68 9.06 13.91
CA ASN A 34 26.25 9.14 14.10
C ASN A 34 25.53 8.55 12.88
N ARG A 35 24.71 7.54 13.14
CA ARG A 35 23.83 6.91 12.16
C ARG A 35 22.90 7.96 11.55
N SER A 36 22.73 7.96 10.22
CA SER A 36 21.83 8.91 9.57
C SER A 36 20.37 8.64 9.96
N GLU A 37 19.55 9.69 9.94
CA GLU A 37 18.15 9.61 10.34
C GLU A 37 17.32 8.73 9.38
N PHE A 38 17.71 8.65 8.11
CA PHE A 38 17.15 7.70 7.14
C PHE A 38 17.66 6.28 7.36
N THR A 39 18.92 6.12 7.80
CA THR A 39 19.38 4.79 8.23
C THR A 39 18.51 4.27 9.38
N LYS A 40 18.10 5.13 10.34
CA LYS A 40 17.20 4.74 11.44
C LYS A 40 15.83 4.27 10.91
N ASP A 41 15.25 5.00 9.96
CA ASP A 41 13.98 4.64 9.33
C ASP A 41 14.04 3.28 8.65
N ARG A 42 15.10 3.05 7.86
CA ARG A 42 15.38 1.77 7.23
C ARG A 42 15.32 0.61 8.23
N ASP A 43 16.04 0.72 9.34
CA ASP A 43 16.07 -0.36 10.34
C ASP A 43 14.75 -0.53 11.08
N ARG A 44 14.02 0.57 11.35
CA ARG A 44 12.68 0.50 11.93
C ARG A 44 11.75 -0.34 11.06
N ILE A 45 11.79 -0.12 9.74
CA ILE A 45 11.05 -0.89 8.74
C ILE A 45 11.54 -2.34 8.69
N LEU A 46 12.84 -2.55 8.50
CA LEU A 46 13.47 -3.88 8.34
C LEU A 46 13.16 -4.82 9.51
N PHE A 47 13.23 -4.32 10.75
CA PHE A 47 12.99 -5.13 11.95
C PHE A 47 11.50 -5.21 12.35
N SER A 48 10.59 -4.63 11.56
CA SER A 48 9.16 -4.63 11.85
C SER A 48 8.53 -6.03 11.64
N ARG A 49 7.41 -6.29 12.30
CA ARG A 49 6.61 -7.52 12.03
C ARG A 49 6.03 -7.53 10.61
N PRO A 50 5.46 -6.42 10.08
CA PRO A 50 4.96 -6.37 8.71
C PRO A 50 5.99 -6.73 7.65
N PHE A 51 7.22 -6.22 7.76
CA PHE A 51 8.28 -6.55 6.80
C PHE A 51 8.57 -8.05 6.77
N ARG A 52 8.70 -8.69 7.95
CA ARG A 52 8.87 -10.16 8.05
C ARG A 52 7.74 -10.94 7.38
N ARG A 53 6.50 -10.44 7.44
CA ARG A 53 5.34 -11.12 6.82
C ARG A 53 5.38 -11.12 5.29
N LEU A 54 6.18 -10.24 4.65
CA LEU A 54 6.35 -10.25 3.19
C LEU A 54 6.93 -11.57 2.67
N GLN A 55 7.64 -12.33 3.51
CA GLN A 55 8.13 -13.68 3.17
C GLN A 55 6.99 -14.64 2.81
N HIS A 56 5.79 -14.43 3.35
CA HIS A 56 4.66 -15.33 3.17
C HIS A 56 3.48 -14.66 2.44
N LYS A 57 3.75 -13.59 1.68
CA LYS A 57 2.78 -12.94 0.80
C LYS A 57 3.15 -13.18 -0.65
N ALA A 58 2.20 -13.70 -1.42
CA ALA A 58 2.35 -13.87 -2.86
C ALA A 58 2.45 -12.51 -3.56
N GLN A 59 3.20 -12.48 -4.65
CA GLN A 59 3.22 -11.35 -5.57
C GLN A 59 2.21 -11.55 -6.72
N VAL A 60 2.45 -12.54 -7.59
CA VAL A 60 1.54 -12.91 -8.70
C VAL A 60 1.02 -14.34 -8.53
N PHE A 61 1.90 -15.29 -8.19
CA PHE A 61 1.55 -16.69 -7.95
C PHE A 61 1.64 -17.03 -6.47
N SER A 62 0.76 -17.94 -6.02
CA SER A 62 0.81 -18.49 -4.66
C SER A 62 2.14 -19.21 -4.41
N ASN A 63 2.69 -19.05 -3.21
CA ASN A 63 3.84 -19.82 -2.73
C ASN A 63 3.60 -21.34 -2.76
N GLU A 64 2.34 -21.78 -2.79
CA GLU A 64 1.96 -23.19 -2.90
C GLU A 64 2.31 -23.83 -4.26
N MET A 65 2.67 -23.03 -5.27
CA MET A 65 2.97 -23.52 -6.63
C MET A 65 4.39 -24.08 -6.77
N GLY A 66 5.29 -23.81 -5.81
CA GLY A 66 6.66 -24.35 -5.77
C GLY A 66 7.69 -23.45 -5.08
N ASP A 67 8.87 -24.01 -4.77
CA ASP A 67 9.91 -23.38 -3.94
C ASP A 67 10.59 -22.16 -4.56
N HIS A 68 10.43 -21.95 -5.86
CA HIS A 68 11.10 -20.88 -6.61
C HIS A 68 10.15 -19.75 -7.03
N TYR A 69 8.89 -19.78 -6.59
CA TYR A 69 7.98 -18.66 -6.81
C TYR A 69 8.34 -17.50 -5.88
N ARG A 70 8.37 -16.29 -6.45
CA ARG A 70 8.77 -15.09 -5.72
C ARG A 70 7.71 -14.70 -4.70
N THR A 71 8.21 -14.24 -3.56
CA THR A 71 7.42 -13.61 -2.51
C THR A 71 7.53 -12.09 -2.66
N ARG A 72 6.67 -11.33 -1.99
CA ARG A 72 6.84 -9.87 -1.88
C ARG A 72 8.17 -9.48 -1.24
N LEU A 73 8.72 -10.33 -0.36
CA LEU A 73 10.03 -10.08 0.23
C LEU A 73 11.13 -10.13 -0.83
N THR A 74 11.16 -11.16 -1.69
CA THR A 74 12.18 -11.26 -2.75
C THR A 74 12.07 -10.10 -3.73
N HIS A 75 10.84 -9.71 -4.10
CA HIS A 75 10.59 -8.53 -4.91
C HIS A 75 11.14 -7.25 -4.27
N THR A 76 10.82 -7.04 -2.99
CA THR A 76 11.27 -5.87 -2.23
C THR A 76 12.79 -5.79 -2.20
N LEU A 77 13.49 -6.93 -2.08
CA LEU A 77 14.95 -6.97 -2.12
C LEU A 77 15.51 -6.63 -3.51
N GLU A 78 14.85 -7.07 -4.59
CA GLU A 78 15.24 -6.74 -5.96
C GLU A 78 15.03 -5.25 -6.26
N VAL A 79 13.88 -4.68 -5.89
CA VAL A 79 13.61 -3.23 -5.96
C VAL A 79 14.68 -2.47 -5.20
N THR A 80 14.94 -2.87 -3.95
CA THR A 80 15.97 -2.24 -3.11
C THR A 80 17.35 -2.24 -3.80
N GLN A 81 17.75 -3.36 -4.39
CA GLN A 81 19.03 -3.47 -5.09
C GLN A 81 19.10 -2.55 -6.32
N ILE A 82 18.05 -2.53 -7.15
CA ILE A 82 17.96 -1.67 -8.34
C ILE A 82 17.98 -0.20 -7.93
N SER A 83 17.15 0.18 -6.96
CA SER A 83 17.04 1.55 -6.49
C SER A 83 18.37 2.05 -5.91
N ARG A 84 19.07 1.25 -5.11
CA ARG A 84 20.39 1.62 -4.55
C ARG A 84 21.45 1.77 -5.64
N SER A 85 21.41 0.95 -6.68
CA SER A 85 22.32 1.11 -7.82
C SER A 85 22.09 2.43 -8.55
N LEU A 86 20.82 2.76 -8.86
CA LEU A 86 20.45 4.04 -9.46
C LEU A 86 20.82 5.22 -8.56
N ALA A 87 20.60 5.11 -7.25
CA ALA A 87 20.96 6.13 -6.28
C ALA A 87 22.46 6.45 -6.31
N ARG A 88 23.32 5.42 -6.34
CA ARG A 88 24.79 5.60 -6.46
C ARG A 88 25.19 6.29 -7.75
N TYR A 89 24.59 5.90 -8.87
CA TYR A 89 24.92 6.51 -10.16
C TYR A 89 24.43 7.96 -10.29
N LEU A 90 23.32 8.30 -9.65
CA LEU A 90 22.70 9.62 -9.69
C LEU A 90 23.08 10.52 -8.51
N ASP A 91 23.96 10.07 -7.61
CA ASP A 91 24.38 10.78 -6.39
C ASP A 91 23.19 11.13 -5.46
N ALA A 92 22.20 10.24 -5.38
CA ALA A 92 21.06 10.33 -4.46
C ALA A 92 21.36 9.69 -3.10
N ASN A 93 20.52 9.93 -2.10
CA ASN A 93 20.70 9.36 -0.77
C ASN A 93 20.33 7.86 -0.75
N GLU A 94 21.33 6.98 -0.66
CA GLU A 94 21.14 5.52 -0.61
C GLU A 94 20.28 5.06 0.57
N ASP A 95 20.42 5.66 1.76
CA ASP A 95 19.65 5.27 2.95
C ASP A 95 18.17 5.59 2.81
N LEU A 96 17.84 6.76 2.24
CA LEU A 96 16.45 7.17 1.99
C LEU A 96 15.81 6.27 0.93
N VAL A 97 16.51 6.01 -0.16
CA VAL A 97 16.08 5.05 -1.20
C VAL A 97 15.82 3.67 -0.60
N GLU A 98 16.75 3.16 0.20
CA GLU A 98 16.63 1.84 0.84
C GLU A 98 15.45 1.80 1.81
N ALA A 99 15.25 2.84 2.63
CA ALA A 99 14.11 2.92 3.54
C ALA A 99 12.76 2.92 2.79
N ILE A 100 12.63 3.73 1.72
CA ILE A 100 11.42 3.77 0.90
C ILE A 100 11.18 2.41 0.23
N ALA A 101 12.22 1.83 -0.40
CA ALA A 101 12.13 0.55 -1.09
C ALA A 101 11.75 -0.59 -0.14
N LEU A 102 12.30 -0.67 1.07
CA LEU A 102 11.89 -1.71 2.03
C LEU A 102 10.44 -1.55 2.52
N GLY A 103 9.89 -0.33 2.49
CA GLY A 103 8.56 -0.01 2.99
C GLY A 103 7.44 -0.04 1.94
N HIS A 104 7.76 0.04 0.65
CA HIS A 104 6.75 0.29 -0.41
C HIS A 104 5.65 -0.78 -0.49
N ASP A 105 5.97 -2.02 -0.12
CA ASP A 105 5.11 -3.19 -0.34
C ASP A 105 4.48 -3.74 0.96
N ILE A 106 4.79 -3.14 2.11
CA ILE A 106 4.36 -3.61 3.45
C ILE A 106 2.84 -3.64 3.62
N GLY A 107 2.13 -2.72 2.96
CA GLY A 107 0.69 -2.51 3.07
C GLY A 107 -0.17 -3.44 2.22
N HIS A 108 0.41 -4.35 1.43
CA HIS A 108 -0.39 -5.27 0.62
C HIS A 108 -1.24 -6.20 1.48
N ALA A 109 -2.50 -6.42 1.10
CA ALA A 109 -3.32 -7.46 1.71
C ALA A 109 -2.80 -8.88 1.33
N PRO A 110 -3.14 -9.92 2.11
CA PRO A 110 -2.95 -11.30 1.66
C PRO A 110 -3.61 -11.53 0.30
N PHE A 111 -2.99 -12.37 -0.52
CA PHE A 111 -3.36 -12.67 -1.90
C PHE A 111 -3.29 -11.47 -2.87
N GLY A 112 -2.47 -10.46 -2.53
CA GLY A 112 -2.15 -9.35 -3.43
C GLY A 112 -3.36 -8.51 -3.84
N HIS A 113 -3.53 -8.30 -5.15
CA HIS A 113 -4.56 -7.40 -5.68
C HIS A 113 -6.00 -7.83 -5.34
N GLN A 114 -6.25 -9.13 -5.18
CA GLN A 114 -7.61 -9.59 -4.90
C GLN A 114 -8.01 -9.34 -3.44
N GLY A 115 -7.08 -9.52 -2.49
CA GLY A 115 -7.31 -9.08 -1.12
C GLY A 115 -7.56 -7.58 -1.03
N GLU A 116 -6.74 -6.79 -1.72
CA GLU A 116 -6.91 -5.33 -1.81
C GLU A 116 -8.29 -4.94 -2.34
N ARG A 117 -8.74 -5.53 -3.45
CA ARG A 117 -10.05 -5.22 -4.05
C ARG A 117 -11.20 -5.52 -3.10
N VAL A 118 -11.16 -6.65 -2.39
CA VAL A 118 -12.23 -7.01 -1.45
C VAL A 118 -12.29 -6.03 -0.29
N LEU A 119 -11.15 -5.68 0.30
CA LEU A 119 -11.11 -4.71 1.39
C LEU A 119 -11.51 -3.30 0.91
N ASP A 120 -11.16 -2.93 -0.33
CA ASP A 120 -11.57 -1.67 -0.94
C ASP A 120 -13.08 -1.63 -1.17
N GLU A 121 -13.69 -2.71 -1.67
CA GLU A 121 -15.15 -2.84 -1.84
C GLU A 121 -15.88 -2.57 -0.51
N VAL A 122 -15.38 -3.15 0.60
CA VAL A 122 -15.93 -2.93 1.95
C VAL A 122 -15.73 -1.48 2.40
N MET A 123 -14.50 -0.99 2.39
CA MET A 123 -14.14 0.32 2.96
C MET A 123 -14.61 1.50 2.11
N SER A 124 -14.90 1.30 0.82
CA SER A 124 -15.50 2.32 -0.06
C SER A 124 -17.03 2.31 -0.03
N GLY A 125 -17.64 1.34 0.66
CA GLY A 125 -19.09 1.16 0.67
C GLY A 125 -19.66 0.68 -0.69
N THR A 126 -18.84 0.02 -1.51
CA THR A 126 -19.26 -0.54 -2.82
C THR A 126 -19.49 -2.05 -2.80
N ASP A 127 -19.43 -2.69 -1.62
CA ASP A 127 -19.70 -4.12 -1.44
C ASP A 127 -21.10 -4.50 -1.95
N LYS A 128 -21.15 -5.39 -2.94
CA LYS A 128 -22.39 -5.77 -3.64
C LYS A 128 -23.10 -6.98 -3.04
N LEU A 129 -22.53 -7.57 -1.99
CA LEU A 129 -22.97 -8.87 -1.46
C LEU A 129 -23.75 -8.74 -0.15
N GLY A 130 -24.11 -7.51 0.24
CA GLY A 130 -25.10 -7.23 1.27
C GLY A 130 -24.69 -7.61 2.69
N LEU A 131 -23.38 -7.68 2.98
CA LEU A 131 -22.92 -7.96 4.34
C LEU A 131 -23.17 -6.76 5.28
N ILE A 132 -23.11 -5.55 4.75
CA ILE A 132 -23.22 -4.30 5.51
C ILE A 132 -24.55 -3.64 5.19
N ARG A 133 -25.38 -3.43 6.23
CA ARG A 133 -26.72 -2.84 6.10
C ARG A 133 -26.68 -1.41 5.55
N TYR A 134 -25.78 -0.59 6.10
CA TYR A 134 -25.61 0.81 5.71
C TYR A 134 -24.18 1.03 5.19
N PRO A 135 -23.89 0.70 3.91
CA PRO A 135 -22.56 0.84 3.37
C PRO A 135 -22.18 2.32 3.30
N LEU A 136 -21.09 2.71 3.95
CA LEU A 136 -20.58 4.08 3.93
C LEU A 136 -19.20 4.10 3.29
N ASN A 137 -18.88 5.19 2.58
CA ASN A 137 -17.52 5.39 2.09
C ASN A 137 -16.64 5.86 3.24
N PHE A 138 -15.71 5.01 3.65
CA PHE A 138 -14.73 5.23 4.70
C PHE A 138 -13.31 5.41 4.18
N GLY A 139 -13.16 5.90 2.94
CA GLY A 139 -11.87 6.20 2.34
C GLY A 139 -11.22 5.03 1.60
N GLY A 140 -11.94 3.93 1.39
CA GLY A 140 -11.48 2.79 0.59
C GLY A 140 -10.26 2.07 1.18
N PHE A 141 -9.58 1.29 0.34
CA PHE A 141 -8.37 0.55 0.70
C PHE A 141 -7.44 0.44 -0.53
N LYS A 142 -6.16 0.76 -0.33
CA LYS A 142 -5.12 0.60 -1.36
C LYS A 142 -3.78 0.36 -0.69
N HIS A 143 -2.96 -0.57 -1.20
CA HIS A 143 -1.71 -0.95 -0.55
C HIS A 143 -0.76 0.21 -0.23
N ASN A 144 -0.51 1.17 -1.14
CA ASN A 144 0.40 2.29 -0.86
C ASN A 144 -0.11 3.22 0.25
N TYR A 145 -1.43 3.44 0.33
CA TYR A 145 -2.05 4.15 1.46
C TYR A 145 -1.99 3.29 2.73
N ASN A 146 -2.24 1.99 2.62
CA ASN A 146 -2.15 1.07 3.74
C ASN A 146 -0.71 0.89 4.24
N CYS A 147 0.33 1.14 3.42
CA CYS A 147 1.70 1.19 3.89
C CYS A 147 1.87 2.31 4.93
N LEU A 148 1.33 3.51 4.66
CA LEU A 148 1.33 4.62 5.62
C LEU A 148 0.58 4.21 6.88
N ARG A 149 -0.64 3.66 6.74
CA ARG A 149 -1.42 3.19 7.89
C ARG A 149 -0.67 2.16 8.72
N VAL A 150 0.01 1.20 8.09
CA VAL A 150 0.79 0.19 8.81
C VAL A 150 1.96 0.83 9.55
N LEU A 151 2.67 1.76 8.91
CA LEU A 151 3.90 2.34 9.42
C LEU A 151 3.67 3.51 10.41
N ASP A 152 2.53 4.17 10.34
CA ASP A 152 2.19 5.36 11.13
C ASP A 152 1.09 5.12 12.18
N VAL A 153 0.22 4.11 11.97
CA VAL A 153 -0.92 3.84 12.87
C VAL A 153 -0.81 2.46 13.52
N VAL A 154 -0.68 1.40 12.72
CA VAL A 154 -0.89 0.02 13.19
C VAL A 154 0.30 -0.56 13.96
N GLN A 155 1.54 -0.24 13.53
CA GLN A 155 2.72 -0.73 14.23
C GLN A 155 2.92 0.02 15.54
N LEU A 156 3.11 -0.70 16.64
CA LEU A 156 3.43 -0.13 17.94
C LEU A 156 4.83 -0.57 18.35
N LYS A 157 5.76 0.39 18.39
CA LYS A 157 7.16 0.16 18.81
C LYS A 157 7.60 1.05 19.97
N PHE A 158 6.86 2.12 20.23
CA PHE A 158 7.13 3.09 21.27
C PHE A 158 5.94 3.15 22.23
N GLU A 159 6.22 3.32 23.52
CA GLU A 159 5.20 3.60 24.52
C GLU A 159 4.62 5.00 24.24
N ASP A 160 3.29 5.12 24.23
CA ASP A 160 2.54 6.35 23.96
C ASP A 160 2.71 6.97 22.55
N HIS A 161 3.06 6.18 21.53
CA HIS A 161 3.06 6.65 20.14
C HIS A 161 2.65 5.57 19.15
N GLU A 162 1.74 5.94 18.26
CA GLU A 162 1.34 5.12 17.12
C GLU A 162 2.44 5.11 16.05
N GLY A 163 2.58 3.99 15.36
CA GLY A 163 3.53 3.86 14.26
C GLY A 163 4.99 3.68 14.66
N LEU A 164 5.84 3.85 13.66
CA LEU A 164 7.29 3.68 13.72
C LEU A 164 8.04 5.01 13.78
N ASN A 165 7.34 6.16 13.83
CA ASN A 165 7.96 7.48 13.87
C ASN A 165 8.99 7.70 12.74
N LEU A 166 8.60 7.44 11.49
CA LEU A 166 9.51 7.57 10.34
C LEU A 166 9.78 9.05 9.99
N SER A 167 10.52 9.33 8.93
CA SER A 167 10.54 10.65 8.32
C SER A 167 9.43 10.79 7.28
N TRP A 168 8.91 12.00 7.07
CA TRP A 168 7.88 12.23 6.06
C TRP A 168 8.37 11.87 4.65
N GLN A 169 9.67 12.03 4.34
CA GLN A 169 10.24 11.68 3.03
C GLN A 169 10.05 10.19 2.73
N VAL A 170 10.22 9.34 3.75
CA VAL A 170 10.02 7.90 3.62
C VAL A 170 8.55 7.60 3.37
N LEU A 171 7.63 8.21 4.14
CA LEU A 171 6.19 8.03 3.93
C LEU A 171 5.73 8.55 2.57
N GLU A 172 6.19 9.72 2.14
CA GLU A 172 5.83 10.32 0.84
C GLU A 172 6.32 9.48 -0.33
N GLY A 173 7.58 9.00 -0.28
CA GLY A 173 8.13 8.11 -1.29
C GLY A 173 7.38 6.78 -1.34
N ILE A 174 7.01 6.22 -0.18
CA ILE A 174 6.19 5.00 -0.10
C ILE A 174 4.78 5.25 -0.64
N LEU A 175 4.16 6.39 -0.38
CA LEU A 175 2.84 6.70 -0.92
C LEU A 175 2.89 6.81 -2.44
N LYS A 176 3.91 7.49 -2.99
CA LYS A 176 3.98 7.86 -4.40
C LYS A 176 4.83 6.94 -5.28
N HIS A 177 5.23 5.77 -4.79
CA HIS A 177 5.84 4.75 -5.65
C HIS A 177 4.85 4.28 -6.75
N THR A 178 3.54 4.41 -6.49
CA THR A 178 2.46 4.04 -7.40
C THR A 178 1.35 5.11 -7.43
N LYS A 179 0.29 4.87 -8.22
CA LYS A 179 -0.80 5.84 -8.46
C LYS A 179 -1.50 6.24 -7.15
N ILE A 180 -1.68 7.56 -6.98
CA ILE A 180 -2.57 8.17 -6.00
C ILE A 180 -3.90 8.63 -6.64
N ASP A 181 -4.99 8.60 -5.87
CA ASP A 181 -6.32 9.04 -6.33
C ASP A 181 -7.17 9.51 -5.13
N GLU A 182 -7.06 10.78 -4.77
CA GLU A 182 -7.73 11.39 -3.61
C GLU A 182 -9.26 11.31 -3.66
N LYS A 183 -9.84 11.14 -4.86
CA LYS A 183 -11.30 10.96 -5.00
C LYS A 183 -11.75 9.58 -4.56
N ARG A 184 -10.86 8.59 -4.62
CA ARG A 184 -11.15 7.20 -4.30
C ARG A 184 -10.67 6.84 -2.90
N TRP A 185 -9.49 7.31 -2.51
CA TRP A 185 -8.87 6.98 -1.23
C TRP A 185 -8.62 8.24 -0.39
N ASP A 186 -9.25 8.29 0.78
CA ASP A 186 -9.12 9.40 1.70
C ASP A 186 -7.90 9.20 2.61
N ILE A 187 -6.85 9.98 2.36
CA ILE A 187 -5.57 9.90 3.08
C ILE A 187 -5.71 10.04 4.60
N ARG A 188 -6.72 10.78 5.08
CA ARG A 188 -6.97 11.02 6.52
C ARG A 188 -7.27 9.73 7.27
N ARG A 189 -7.74 8.70 6.56
CA ARG A 189 -8.06 7.37 7.10
C ARG A 189 -6.83 6.46 7.23
N PHE A 190 -5.66 6.92 6.78
CA PHE A 190 -4.41 6.16 6.75
C PHE A 190 -3.28 6.79 7.58
N LEU A 191 -3.53 7.93 8.22
CA LEU A 191 -2.55 8.66 9.03
C LEU A 191 -3.02 8.75 10.48
N SER A 192 -2.06 8.88 11.40
CA SER A 192 -2.31 9.14 12.81
C SER A 192 -2.60 10.62 13.10
N ASP A 193 -2.07 11.51 12.25
CA ASP A 193 -2.20 12.97 12.37
C ASP A 193 -2.38 13.62 10.98
N ASP A 194 -3.45 14.42 10.84
CA ASP A 194 -3.78 15.16 9.63
C ASP A 194 -2.72 16.23 9.30
N SER A 195 -1.91 16.68 10.27
CA SER A 195 -0.82 17.64 10.04
C SER A 195 0.25 17.10 9.06
N LEU A 196 0.32 15.78 8.89
CA LEU A 196 1.24 15.13 7.95
C LEU A 196 0.82 15.31 6.49
N ILE A 197 -0.45 15.58 6.22
CA ILE A 197 -1.00 15.65 4.85
C ILE A 197 -0.26 16.68 4.01
N GLU A 198 0.05 17.85 4.57
CA GLU A 198 0.82 18.89 3.88
C GLU A 198 2.20 18.38 3.48
N SER A 199 2.84 17.57 4.32
CA SER A 199 4.16 16.97 4.08
C SER A 199 4.16 15.89 3.00
N LEU A 200 2.99 15.40 2.57
CA LEU A 200 2.86 14.37 1.54
C LEU A 200 2.70 14.96 0.13
N TYR A 201 2.48 16.27 0.00
CA TYR A 201 2.40 16.99 -1.28
C TYR A 201 1.43 16.31 -2.28
N LEU A 202 0.19 16.05 -1.88
CA LEU A 202 -0.77 15.26 -2.66
C LEU A 202 -1.14 15.89 -4.02
N ASP A 203 -0.94 17.19 -4.17
CA ASP A 203 -1.08 17.92 -5.43
C ASP A 203 -0.09 17.47 -6.51
N LYS A 204 1.02 16.81 -6.10
CA LYS A 204 2.04 16.26 -6.99
C LYS A 204 1.81 14.78 -7.23
N LYS A 205 1.72 14.41 -8.52
CA LYS A 205 1.52 13.02 -8.97
C LYS A 205 2.72 12.09 -8.75
N TYR A 206 3.91 12.65 -8.54
CA TYR A 206 5.17 11.93 -8.36
C TYR A 206 5.85 12.39 -7.07
N SER A 207 6.77 11.58 -6.57
CA SER A 207 7.54 11.94 -5.37
C SER A 207 8.30 13.25 -5.57
N VAL A 208 8.25 14.09 -4.54
CA VAL A 208 9.00 15.34 -4.49
C VAL A 208 10.47 15.15 -4.13
N THR A 209 10.87 13.91 -3.84
CA THR A 209 12.25 13.49 -3.57
C THR A 209 12.82 12.78 -4.79
N LEU A 210 14.14 12.89 -5.02
CA LEU A 210 14.79 12.16 -6.11
C LEU A 210 14.71 10.66 -5.83
N GLU A 211 14.89 10.31 -4.56
CA GLU A 211 14.91 8.97 -4.00
C GLU A 211 13.57 8.24 -4.18
N GLY A 212 12.44 8.91 -3.90
CA GLY A 212 11.11 8.33 -4.13
C GLY A 212 10.80 8.14 -5.60
N GLN A 213 11.26 9.02 -6.50
CA GLN A 213 11.16 8.80 -7.94
C GLN A 213 12.02 7.60 -8.39
N ILE A 214 13.22 7.42 -7.81
CA ILE A 214 14.07 6.25 -8.04
C ILE A 214 13.39 4.94 -7.60
N VAL A 215 12.73 4.92 -6.44
CA VAL A 215 12.01 3.70 -6.01
C VAL A 215 10.84 3.39 -6.94
N SER A 216 10.06 4.40 -7.35
CA SER A 216 8.94 4.21 -8.27
C SER A 216 9.37 3.56 -9.60
N ILE A 217 10.45 4.04 -10.22
CA ILE A 217 10.94 3.44 -11.47
C ILE A 217 11.59 2.08 -11.25
N ALA A 218 12.26 1.86 -10.12
CA ALA A 218 12.88 0.58 -9.80
C ALA A 218 11.84 -0.53 -9.56
N ASP A 219 10.72 -0.19 -8.92
CA ASP A 219 9.56 -1.06 -8.78
C ASP A 219 9.02 -1.47 -10.16
N GLU A 220 8.87 -0.52 -11.08
CA GLU A 220 8.45 -0.80 -12.46
C GLU A 220 9.43 -1.74 -13.20
N ILE A 221 10.75 -1.54 -13.05
CA ILE A 221 11.77 -2.44 -13.64
C ILE A 221 11.69 -3.84 -13.04
N ALA A 222 11.59 -3.96 -11.71
CA ALA A 222 11.50 -5.25 -11.03
C ALA A 222 10.22 -5.99 -11.43
N GLN A 223 9.08 -5.29 -11.54
CA GLN A 223 7.85 -5.91 -12.00
C GLN A 223 7.98 -6.47 -13.43
N ARG A 224 8.71 -5.79 -14.33
CA ARG A 224 9.00 -6.31 -15.68
C ARG A 224 9.86 -7.57 -15.68
N GLN A 225 10.87 -7.62 -14.82
CA GLN A 225 11.66 -8.84 -14.61
C GLN A 225 10.76 -10.02 -14.27
N HIS A 226 9.80 -9.80 -13.37
CA HIS A 226 8.94 -10.86 -12.86
C HIS A 226 7.97 -11.34 -13.92
N ASP A 227 7.34 -10.40 -14.63
CA ASP A 227 6.43 -10.71 -15.72
C ASP A 227 7.13 -11.66 -16.72
N ILE A 228 8.37 -11.35 -17.13
CA ILE A 228 9.13 -12.21 -18.06
C ILE A 228 9.49 -13.57 -17.42
N ASP A 229 10.02 -13.59 -16.19
CA ASP A 229 10.47 -14.81 -15.51
C ASP A 229 9.29 -15.77 -15.23
N ASP A 230 8.17 -15.24 -14.73
CA ASP A 230 6.94 -15.98 -14.48
C ASP A 230 6.30 -16.52 -15.77
N GLY A 231 6.30 -15.70 -16.83
CA GLY A 231 5.89 -16.10 -18.16
C GLY A 231 6.64 -17.34 -18.64
N LEU A 232 7.94 -17.40 -18.40
CA LEU A 232 8.81 -18.49 -18.85
C LEU A 232 8.80 -19.75 -17.98
N ARG A 233 8.49 -19.60 -16.69
CA ARG A 233 8.42 -20.72 -15.72
C ARG A 233 7.10 -21.47 -15.80
N ASN A 234 5.99 -20.78 -16.05
CA ASN A 234 4.68 -21.42 -16.04
C ASN A 234 4.40 -22.14 -17.37
N LYS A 235 4.55 -23.47 -17.36
CA LYS A 235 4.31 -24.34 -18.52
C LYS A 235 2.88 -24.26 -19.07
N GLU A 236 1.89 -23.94 -18.23
CA GLU A 236 0.48 -23.82 -18.65
C GLU A 236 0.19 -22.51 -19.37
N LEU A 237 1.05 -21.48 -19.25
CA LEU A 237 0.93 -20.25 -20.05
C LEU A 237 1.28 -20.47 -21.53
N GLY A 238 1.82 -21.65 -21.89
CA GLY A 238 2.15 -21.99 -23.27
C GLY A 238 3.26 -21.14 -23.87
N PHE A 239 4.09 -20.48 -23.04
CA PHE A 239 5.24 -19.73 -23.54
C PHE A 239 6.30 -20.70 -24.08
N GLU A 240 6.37 -20.76 -25.41
CA GLU A 240 7.56 -21.27 -26.08
C GLU A 240 8.66 -20.22 -25.96
N LEU A 241 9.72 -20.57 -25.23
CA LEU A 241 10.86 -19.69 -24.97
C LEU A 241 11.40 -19.09 -26.26
N ASP A 242 11.59 -19.90 -27.31
CA ASP A 242 12.12 -19.43 -28.59
C ASP A 242 11.16 -18.48 -29.33
N LYS A 243 9.85 -18.56 -29.08
CA LYS A 243 8.86 -17.61 -29.58
C LYS A 243 8.96 -16.28 -28.83
N LEU A 244 9.06 -16.30 -27.50
CA LEU A 244 9.24 -15.10 -26.69
C LEU A 244 10.49 -14.32 -27.11
N TYR A 245 11.60 -15.02 -27.33
CA TYR A 245 12.82 -14.43 -27.89
C TYR A 245 12.55 -13.71 -29.22
N GLY A 246 11.85 -14.37 -30.15
CA GLY A 246 11.49 -13.79 -31.43
C GLY A 246 10.62 -12.54 -31.29
N GLU A 247 9.58 -12.61 -30.46
CA GLU A 247 8.67 -11.49 -30.20
C GLU A 247 9.43 -10.29 -29.59
N ILE A 248 10.34 -10.51 -28.63
CA ILE A 248 11.16 -9.44 -28.03
C ILE A 248 12.13 -8.83 -29.06
N ILE A 249 12.82 -9.65 -29.86
CA ILE A 249 13.73 -9.17 -30.91
C ILE A 249 12.95 -8.29 -31.91
N GLU A 250 11.78 -8.73 -32.36
CA GLU A 250 10.93 -7.96 -33.27
C GLU A 250 10.48 -6.63 -32.68
N ILE A 251 10.16 -6.59 -31.37
CA ILE A 251 9.83 -5.34 -30.68
C ILE A 251 11.04 -4.40 -30.69
N ILE A 252 12.21 -4.91 -30.33
CA ILE A 252 13.44 -4.11 -30.30
C ILE A 252 13.78 -3.56 -31.70
N ASP A 253 13.73 -4.39 -32.73
CA ASP A 253 14.00 -3.96 -34.11
C ASP A 253 13.02 -2.88 -34.57
N LYS A 254 11.73 -3.01 -34.24
CA LYS A 254 10.72 -1.97 -34.54
C LYS A 254 11.03 -0.64 -33.84
N ILE A 255 11.53 -0.68 -32.61
CA ILE A 255 11.89 0.53 -31.86
C ILE A 255 13.12 1.19 -32.47
N ILE A 256 14.16 0.41 -32.79
CA ILE A 256 15.39 0.92 -33.43
C ILE A 256 15.09 1.60 -34.77
N LEU A 257 14.21 1.02 -35.60
CA LEU A 257 13.84 1.57 -36.92
C LEU A 257 13.12 2.92 -36.85
N LYS A 258 12.60 3.34 -35.69
CA LYS A 258 11.91 4.62 -35.51
C LYS A 258 12.85 5.81 -35.26
N GLU A 259 14.17 5.61 -35.31
CA GLU A 259 15.19 6.64 -35.09
C GLU A 259 14.91 7.98 -35.81
N SER A 260 14.40 7.93 -37.04
CA SER A 260 14.13 9.13 -37.84
C SER A 260 12.98 10.02 -37.33
N GLN A 261 12.22 9.57 -36.32
CA GLN A 261 11.05 10.28 -35.79
C GLN A 261 11.38 11.23 -34.62
N TYR A 262 12.63 11.25 -34.14
CA TYR A 262 13.01 12.03 -32.97
C TYR A 262 13.58 13.43 -33.32
N GLU A 263 13.32 14.39 -32.43
CA GLU A 263 13.75 15.79 -32.59
C GLU A 263 15.28 15.95 -32.63
N GLU A 264 15.75 16.93 -33.40
CA GLU A 264 17.18 17.14 -33.67
C GLU A 264 18.03 17.39 -32.41
N ASN A 265 17.44 18.03 -31.39
CA ASN A 265 18.12 18.38 -30.13
C ASN A 265 18.36 17.18 -29.19
N ASP A 266 17.70 16.05 -29.41
CA ASP A 266 17.84 14.84 -28.59
C ASP A 266 18.56 13.69 -29.34
N LYS A 267 18.93 13.89 -30.62
CA LYS A 267 19.50 12.86 -31.50
C LYS A 267 20.75 12.17 -30.94
N GLU A 268 21.75 12.91 -30.46
CA GLU A 268 23.01 12.30 -29.98
C GLU A 268 22.78 11.38 -28.76
N HIS A 269 21.93 11.80 -27.82
CA HIS A 269 21.63 10.98 -26.66
C HIS A 269 20.81 9.74 -27.02
N LEU A 270 19.81 9.92 -27.89
CA LEU A 270 19.01 8.80 -28.40
C LEU A 270 19.86 7.83 -29.22
N GLN A 271 20.85 8.30 -29.97
CA GLN A 271 21.78 7.45 -30.71
C GLN A 271 22.55 6.52 -29.78
N ASN A 272 23.11 7.05 -28.69
CA ASN A 272 23.79 6.23 -27.68
C ASN A 272 22.85 5.17 -27.06
N LEU A 273 21.58 5.51 -26.83
CA LEU A 273 20.57 4.58 -26.32
C LEU A 273 20.15 3.52 -27.37
N ILE A 274 20.10 3.89 -28.65
CA ILE A 274 19.88 2.96 -29.76
C ILE A 274 21.04 1.98 -29.88
N GLU A 275 22.28 2.45 -29.76
CA GLU A 275 23.47 1.59 -29.75
C GLU A 275 23.41 0.60 -28.58
N LEU A 276 23.06 1.07 -27.39
CA LEU A 276 22.85 0.20 -26.22
C LEU A 276 21.76 -0.86 -26.48
N LEU A 277 20.61 -0.43 -27.01
CA LEU A 277 19.50 -1.34 -27.33
C LEU A 277 19.88 -2.36 -28.42
N THR A 278 20.69 -1.94 -29.39
CA THR A 278 21.24 -2.80 -30.45
C THR A 278 22.16 -3.87 -29.86
N GLN A 279 23.05 -3.50 -28.93
CA GLN A 279 23.91 -4.46 -28.23
C GLN A 279 23.07 -5.49 -27.44
N VAL A 280 22.02 -5.05 -26.76
CA VAL A 280 21.10 -5.93 -26.03
C VAL A 280 20.40 -6.90 -26.97
N ARG A 281 19.90 -6.42 -28.11
CA ARG A 281 19.30 -7.27 -29.15
C ARG A 281 20.28 -8.34 -29.63
N ASP A 282 21.50 -7.95 -29.96
CA ASP A 282 22.51 -8.87 -30.50
C ASP A 282 22.90 -9.94 -29.46
N ASN A 283 23.04 -9.55 -28.19
CA ASN A 283 23.25 -10.48 -27.07
C ASN A 283 22.06 -11.44 -26.90
N ILE A 284 20.81 -10.96 -27.05
CA ILE A 284 19.61 -11.81 -26.99
C ILE A 284 19.62 -12.82 -28.14
N ILE A 285 19.98 -12.41 -29.37
CA ILE A 285 20.10 -13.30 -30.53
C ILE A 285 21.15 -14.37 -30.31
N GLU A 286 22.30 -14.02 -29.74
CA GLU A 286 23.36 -14.98 -29.42
C GLU A 286 22.92 -15.96 -28.33
N ASN A 287 22.37 -15.47 -27.22
CA ASN A 287 21.90 -16.30 -26.12
C ASN A 287 20.80 -17.28 -26.54
N ARG A 288 19.95 -16.90 -27.50
CA ARG A 288 18.91 -17.76 -28.09
C ARG A 288 19.48 -19.05 -28.69
N LYS A 289 20.74 -19.06 -29.14
CA LYS A 289 21.40 -20.24 -29.76
C LYS A 289 21.86 -21.27 -28.72
N SER A 290 21.88 -20.93 -27.44
CA SER A 290 22.30 -21.84 -26.37
C SER A 290 21.43 -23.09 -26.31
N LYS A 291 21.99 -24.23 -25.91
CA LYS A 291 21.21 -25.47 -25.67
C LYS A 291 20.59 -25.50 -24.28
N SER A 292 21.07 -24.69 -23.34
CA SER A 292 20.57 -24.69 -21.96
C SER A 292 19.36 -23.77 -21.81
N ARG A 293 18.20 -24.35 -21.48
CA ARG A 293 16.96 -23.58 -21.22
C ARG A 293 17.15 -22.60 -20.05
N LEU A 294 17.79 -23.04 -18.97
CA LEU A 294 18.06 -22.20 -17.79
C LEU A 294 18.92 -20.99 -18.18
N PHE A 295 20.01 -21.25 -18.91
CA PHE A 295 20.88 -20.17 -19.41
C PHE A 295 20.10 -19.16 -20.25
N LYS A 296 19.26 -19.63 -21.18
CA LYS A 296 18.41 -18.74 -22.00
C LYS A 296 17.53 -17.86 -21.11
N THR A 297 16.73 -18.45 -20.22
CA THR A 297 15.82 -17.72 -19.33
C THR A 297 16.56 -16.67 -18.50
N ASP A 298 17.62 -17.06 -17.79
CA ASP A 298 18.33 -16.16 -16.89
C ASP A 298 19.01 -15.01 -17.64
N ASN A 299 19.61 -15.28 -18.81
CA ASN A 299 20.28 -14.24 -19.59
C ASN A 299 19.29 -13.30 -20.27
N LEU A 300 18.13 -13.78 -20.72
CA LEU A 300 17.10 -12.89 -21.28
C LEU A 300 16.64 -11.90 -20.21
N VAL A 301 16.29 -12.40 -19.03
CA VAL A 301 15.86 -11.57 -17.89
C VAL A 301 16.96 -10.59 -17.51
N ARG A 302 18.20 -11.05 -17.34
CA ARG A 302 19.33 -10.19 -16.98
C ARG A 302 19.57 -9.08 -18.01
N ASN A 303 19.64 -9.40 -19.29
CA ASN A 303 19.91 -8.43 -20.35
C ASN A 303 18.81 -7.35 -20.41
N MET A 304 17.54 -7.74 -20.19
CA MET A 304 16.42 -6.80 -20.17
C MET A 304 16.49 -5.85 -18.97
N ILE A 305 16.78 -6.36 -17.77
CA ILE A 305 16.94 -5.53 -16.57
C ILE A 305 18.11 -4.57 -16.72
N GLU A 306 19.24 -5.08 -17.19
CA GLU A 306 20.46 -4.29 -17.39
C GLU A 306 20.21 -3.14 -18.37
N TYR A 307 19.52 -3.42 -19.48
CA TYR A 307 19.07 -2.38 -20.40
C TYR A 307 18.21 -1.31 -19.70
N PHE A 308 17.17 -1.71 -18.97
CA PHE A 308 16.26 -0.77 -18.33
C PHE A 308 16.96 0.10 -17.27
N ILE A 309 17.88 -0.47 -16.49
CA ILE A 309 18.66 0.29 -15.50
C ILE A 309 19.55 1.32 -16.20
N LEU A 310 20.25 0.93 -17.27
CA LEU A 310 21.14 1.80 -18.02
C LEU A 310 20.37 2.91 -18.76
N ASP A 311 19.22 2.57 -19.34
CA ASP A 311 18.32 3.52 -20.00
C ASP A 311 17.84 4.59 -19.01
N VAL A 312 17.28 4.17 -17.87
CA VAL A 312 16.81 5.08 -16.82
C VAL A 312 17.96 5.94 -16.31
N PHE A 313 19.13 5.36 -16.05
CA PHE A 313 20.29 6.13 -15.60
C PHE A 313 20.67 7.22 -16.62
N ALA A 314 20.88 6.84 -17.88
CA ALA A 314 21.34 7.76 -18.92
C ALA A 314 20.32 8.89 -19.16
N ASN A 315 19.04 8.55 -19.27
CA ASN A 315 17.97 9.52 -19.50
C ASN A 315 17.77 10.44 -18.29
N SER A 316 17.75 9.88 -17.08
CA SER A 316 17.59 10.68 -15.85
C SER A 316 18.78 11.61 -15.62
N HIS A 317 20.01 11.14 -15.90
CA HIS A 317 21.20 11.97 -15.83
C HIS A 317 21.12 13.14 -16.83
N ARG A 318 20.66 12.91 -18.06
CA ARG A 318 20.39 13.97 -19.04
C ARG A 318 19.33 14.96 -18.53
N ASN A 319 18.19 14.48 -18.04
CA ASN A 319 17.10 15.34 -17.55
C ASN A 319 17.60 16.26 -16.44
N ILE A 320 18.35 15.72 -15.47
CA ILE A 320 18.93 16.50 -14.39
C ILE A 320 19.91 17.58 -14.92
N LEU A 321 20.74 17.26 -15.90
CA LEU A 321 21.68 18.24 -16.47
C LEU A 321 20.98 19.31 -17.31
N LYS A 322 20.01 18.92 -18.14
CA LYS A 322 19.30 19.79 -19.09
C LYS A 322 18.30 20.71 -18.39
N GLU A 323 17.51 20.16 -17.47
CA GLU A 323 16.50 20.93 -16.74
C GLU A 323 17.10 21.74 -15.58
N ASN A 324 18.30 21.36 -15.11
CA ASN A 324 18.94 21.91 -13.92
C ASN A 324 17.90 22.13 -12.80
N PRO A 325 17.18 21.05 -12.40
CA PRO A 325 16.03 21.15 -11.54
C PRO A 325 16.48 21.82 -10.24
N LYS A 326 15.84 22.94 -9.89
CA LYS A 326 16.12 23.60 -8.62
C LYS A 326 15.25 22.97 -7.56
N LEU A 327 15.84 22.71 -6.40
CA LEU A 327 15.04 22.52 -5.20
C LEU A 327 14.33 23.84 -4.93
N SER A 328 13.00 23.84 -4.99
CA SER A 328 12.22 24.96 -4.50
C SER A 328 12.10 24.85 -2.99
N GLN A 329 12.08 26.00 -2.32
CA GLN A 329 11.79 26.03 -0.89
C GLN A 329 10.26 26.07 -0.70
N ASP A 330 9.70 25.01 -0.15
CA ASP A 330 8.30 24.95 0.26
C ASP A 330 8.23 24.49 1.71
N MET A 331 7.46 25.18 2.56
CA MET A 331 7.38 24.92 4.01
C MET A 331 8.77 24.76 4.69
N LYS A 332 9.77 25.55 4.26
CA LYS A 332 11.18 25.48 4.69
C LYS A 332 11.95 24.21 4.26
N ARG A 333 11.38 23.38 3.38
CA ARG A 333 11.97 22.15 2.85
C ARG A 333 12.35 22.33 1.38
N ASN A 334 13.35 21.57 0.95
CA ASN A 334 13.81 21.55 -0.42
C ASN A 334 13.09 20.43 -1.18
N ILE A 335 12.26 20.77 -2.17
CA ILE A 335 11.49 19.79 -2.95
C ILE A 335 11.74 19.91 -4.45
N LEU A 336 11.62 18.77 -5.15
CA LEU A 336 11.61 18.73 -6.62
C LEU A 336 10.23 19.10 -7.14
N GLN A 337 10.19 20.01 -8.12
CA GLN A 337 8.94 20.45 -8.75
C GLN A 337 8.53 19.62 -9.97
N ASN A 338 9.49 18.90 -10.57
CA ASN A 338 9.32 18.11 -11.79
C ASN A 338 9.81 16.68 -11.58
N GLN A 339 9.25 15.74 -12.34
CA GLN A 339 9.77 14.39 -12.45
C GLN A 339 11.01 14.40 -13.35
N VAL A 340 12.14 13.94 -12.83
CA VAL A 340 13.42 13.89 -13.57
C VAL A 340 13.95 12.47 -13.72
N ILE A 341 13.43 11.53 -12.93
CA ILE A 341 13.71 10.10 -13.06
C ILE A 341 12.65 9.44 -13.93
N SER A 342 13.06 8.90 -15.07
CA SER A 342 12.17 8.27 -16.04
C SER A 342 12.95 7.44 -17.06
N PHE A 343 12.25 6.47 -17.67
CA PHE A 343 12.70 5.85 -18.91
C PHE A 343 12.88 6.88 -20.02
N SER A 344 13.81 6.62 -20.93
CA SER A 344 13.83 7.31 -22.21
C SER A 344 12.56 6.98 -23.03
N PRO A 345 12.28 7.71 -24.12
CA PRO A 345 11.20 7.33 -25.04
C PRO A 345 11.32 5.88 -25.55
N LEU A 346 12.55 5.41 -25.82
CA LEU A 346 12.84 4.04 -26.28
C LEU A 346 12.57 3.01 -25.19
N GLY A 347 13.11 3.25 -23.98
CA GLY A 347 12.93 2.36 -22.84
C GLY A 347 11.47 2.28 -22.42
N ARG A 348 10.73 3.39 -22.47
CA ARG A 348 9.30 3.46 -22.17
C ARG A 348 8.49 2.64 -23.17
N GLU A 349 8.78 2.78 -24.47
CA GLU A 349 8.10 2.00 -25.50
C GLU A 349 8.37 0.50 -25.31
N LEU A 350 9.64 0.11 -25.10
CA LEU A 350 10.01 -1.29 -24.86
C LEU A 350 9.30 -1.87 -23.63
N ASN A 351 9.28 -1.13 -22.52
CA ASN A 351 8.59 -1.52 -21.29
C ASN A 351 7.09 -1.78 -21.53
N ILE A 352 6.41 -0.88 -22.25
CA ILE A 352 4.98 -1.01 -22.57
C ILE A 352 4.71 -2.23 -23.45
N GLU A 353 5.53 -2.45 -24.49
CA GLU A 353 5.34 -3.58 -25.40
C GLU A 353 5.61 -4.92 -24.71
N ILE A 354 6.62 -5.00 -23.84
CA ILE A 354 6.89 -6.19 -23.02
C ILE A 354 5.74 -6.44 -22.03
N GLU A 355 5.21 -5.39 -21.38
CA GLU A 355 4.05 -5.54 -20.51
C GLU A 355 2.88 -6.16 -21.27
N LYS A 356 2.55 -5.62 -22.45
CA LYS A 356 1.45 -6.14 -23.28
C LYS A 356 1.67 -7.60 -23.68
N LEU A 357 2.90 -7.96 -24.03
CA LEU A 357 3.28 -9.31 -24.46
C LEU A 357 2.96 -10.36 -23.39
N VAL A 358 3.23 -10.03 -22.12
CA VAL A 358 3.13 -10.97 -21.01
C VAL A 358 1.79 -10.89 -20.29
N LYS A 359 1.33 -9.67 -19.97
CA LYS A 359 0.22 -9.40 -19.05
C LYS A 359 -1.07 -10.11 -19.42
N TYR A 360 -1.48 -10.06 -20.69
CA TYR A 360 -2.72 -10.71 -21.11
C TYR A 360 -2.66 -12.24 -21.02
N ARG A 361 -1.48 -12.85 -21.20
CA ARG A 361 -1.34 -14.30 -21.06
C ARG A 361 -1.39 -14.73 -19.59
N ILE A 362 -0.73 -13.97 -18.70
CA ILE A 362 -0.78 -14.23 -17.24
C ILE A 362 -2.20 -14.04 -16.70
N LEU A 363 -2.81 -12.88 -16.95
CA LEU A 363 -4.12 -12.53 -16.40
C LEU A 363 -5.24 -13.45 -16.87
N ASN A 364 -5.17 -13.98 -18.09
CA ASN A 364 -6.17 -14.89 -18.63
C ASN A 364 -5.86 -16.38 -18.36
N SER A 365 -4.81 -16.67 -17.58
CA SER A 365 -4.45 -18.06 -17.27
C SER A 365 -5.43 -18.70 -16.28
N TYR A 366 -5.65 -20.01 -16.44
CA TYR A 366 -6.54 -20.77 -15.55
C TYR A 366 -6.11 -20.67 -14.08
N GLN A 367 -4.81 -20.77 -13.80
CA GLN A 367 -4.28 -20.75 -12.43
C GLN A 367 -4.48 -19.40 -11.75
N VAL A 368 -4.20 -18.29 -12.43
CA VAL A 368 -4.41 -16.94 -11.88
C VAL A 368 -5.89 -16.72 -11.61
N ASN A 369 -6.79 -17.07 -12.54
CA ASN A 369 -8.23 -16.90 -12.33
C ASN A 369 -8.78 -17.79 -11.19
N LYS A 370 -8.28 -19.01 -11.05
CA LYS A 370 -8.64 -19.92 -9.94
C LYS A 370 -8.13 -19.39 -8.60
N PHE A 371 -6.89 -18.93 -8.56
CA PHE A 371 -6.29 -18.31 -7.37
C PHE A 371 -7.09 -17.06 -6.98
N ASP A 372 -7.43 -16.21 -7.94
CA ASP A 372 -8.19 -15.00 -7.72
C ASP A 372 -9.58 -15.27 -7.12
N GLY A 373 -10.30 -16.24 -7.68
CA GLY A 373 -11.61 -16.66 -7.17
C GLY A 373 -11.53 -17.19 -5.73
N LYS A 374 -10.56 -18.06 -5.44
CA LYS A 374 -10.32 -18.58 -4.08
C LYS A 374 -9.95 -17.48 -3.10
N SER A 375 -9.02 -16.61 -3.49
CA SER A 375 -8.51 -15.51 -2.67
C SER A 375 -9.64 -14.56 -2.30
N ARG A 376 -10.46 -14.16 -3.28
CA ARG A 376 -11.66 -13.36 -3.04
C ARG A 376 -12.58 -14.03 -2.03
N PHE A 377 -12.85 -15.32 -2.21
CA PHE A 377 -13.72 -16.07 -1.32
C PHE A 377 -13.19 -16.11 0.12
N VAL A 378 -11.92 -16.47 0.31
CA VAL A 378 -11.28 -16.56 1.64
C VAL A 378 -11.36 -15.22 2.38
N ILE A 379 -10.93 -14.12 1.76
CA ILE A 379 -10.96 -12.79 2.39
C ILE A 379 -12.36 -12.38 2.80
N ARG A 380 -13.36 -12.66 1.95
CA ARG A 380 -14.75 -12.38 2.28
C ARG A 380 -15.26 -13.21 3.45
N GLN A 381 -14.90 -14.50 3.53
CA GLN A 381 -15.32 -15.34 4.65
C GLN A 381 -14.66 -14.91 5.95
N LEU A 382 -13.37 -14.56 5.93
CA LEU A 382 -12.67 -13.99 7.10
C LEU A 382 -13.34 -12.69 7.55
N PHE A 383 -13.58 -11.76 6.62
CA PHE A 383 -14.26 -10.51 6.93
C PHE A 383 -15.65 -10.77 7.54
N LYS A 384 -16.44 -11.64 6.91
CA LYS A 384 -17.77 -12.02 7.41
C LYS A 384 -17.71 -12.61 8.81
N ALA A 385 -16.75 -13.50 9.11
CA ALA A 385 -16.62 -14.12 10.43
C ALA A 385 -16.43 -13.04 11.51
N PHE A 386 -15.40 -12.20 11.33
CA PHE A 386 -15.06 -11.17 12.29
C PHE A 386 -16.11 -10.06 12.39
N TYR A 387 -16.75 -9.70 11.27
CA TYR A 387 -17.88 -8.76 11.25
C TYR A 387 -19.11 -9.31 11.97
N THR A 388 -19.37 -10.62 11.84
CA THR A 388 -20.51 -11.27 12.51
C THR A 388 -20.25 -11.42 14.00
N ASN A 389 -19.05 -11.81 14.40
CA ASN A 389 -18.67 -11.99 15.78
C ASN A 389 -17.21 -11.54 16.03
N PRO A 390 -17.00 -10.33 16.60
CA PRO A 390 -15.65 -9.81 16.82
C PRO A 390 -14.82 -10.67 17.77
N LEU A 391 -15.44 -11.45 18.67
CA LEU A 391 -14.74 -12.33 19.61
C LEU A 391 -13.99 -13.48 18.92
N GLN A 392 -14.18 -13.68 17.62
CA GLN A 392 -13.37 -14.59 16.82
C GLN A 392 -12.00 -14.00 16.47
N MET A 393 -11.78 -12.69 16.66
CA MET A 393 -10.46 -12.08 16.51
C MET A 393 -9.61 -12.27 17.78
N PRO A 394 -8.27 -12.27 17.67
CA PRO A 394 -7.38 -12.31 18.83
C PRO A 394 -7.59 -11.13 19.80
N SER A 395 -7.27 -11.35 21.08
CA SER A 395 -7.44 -10.34 22.15
C SER A 395 -6.74 -9.00 21.85
N TYR A 396 -5.53 -9.02 21.29
CA TYR A 396 -4.80 -7.80 20.95
C TYR A 396 -5.51 -6.98 19.84
N VAL A 397 -6.31 -7.62 18.99
CA VAL A 397 -7.12 -6.92 17.97
C VAL A 397 -8.36 -6.30 18.62
N LEU A 398 -8.98 -7.00 19.58
CA LEU A 398 -10.08 -6.47 20.38
C LEU A 398 -9.65 -5.28 21.24
N SER A 399 -8.42 -5.29 21.79
CA SER A 399 -7.85 -4.14 22.49
C SER A 399 -7.75 -2.92 21.56
N ARG A 400 -7.28 -3.10 20.33
CA ARG A 400 -7.22 -2.01 19.33
C ARG A 400 -8.60 -1.46 18.96
N LEU A 401 -9.59 -2.35 18.80
CA LEU A 401 -10.99 -1.94 18.58
C LEU A 401 -11.46 -1.05 19.75
N THR A 402 -11.20 -1.50 20.98
CA THR A 402 -11.59 -0.79 22.20
C THR A 402 -10.92 0.60 22.27
N GLU A 403 -9.62 0.68 22.04
CA GLU A 403 -8.86 1.94 22.01
C GLU A 403 -9.43 2.92 20.96
N GLY A 404 -9.78 2.42 19.77
CA GLY A 404 -10.41 3.24 18.73
C GLY A 404 -11.79 3.77 19.14
N LEU A 405 -12.61 2.95 19.82
CA LEU A 405 -13.91 3.37 20.35
C LEU A 405 -13.75 4.40 21.47
N ILE A 406 -12.74 4.27 22.34
CA ILE A 406 -12.41 5.24 23.39
C ILE A 406 -12.11 6.61 22.76
N LYS A 407 -11.29 6.68 21.70
CA LYS A 407 -10.98 7.95 21.01
C LYS A 407 -12.23 8.67 20.50
N ASN A 408 -13.26 7.93 20.08
CA ASN A 408 -14.50 8.52 19.58
C ASN A 408 -15.41 9.09 20.69
N SER A 409 -15.09 8.87 21.98
CA SER A 409 -15.83 9.47 23.10
C SER A 409 -15.73 10.99 23.15
N ASP A 410 -14.67 11.56 22.57
CA ASP A 410 -14.48 13.01 22.44
C ASP A 410 -15.56 13.66 21.54
N ILE A 411 -16.15 12.88 20.62
CA ILE A 411 -17.23 13.33 19.75
C ILE A 411 -18.57 13.28 20.50
N TYR A 412 -18.88 12.11 21.06
CA TYR A 412 -20.11 11.83 21.80
C TYR A 412 -19.93 10.55 22.64
N VAL A 413 -20.53 10.51 23.83
CA VAL A 413 -20.56 9.30 24.66
C VAL A 413 -21.83 8.51 24.36
N ILE A 414 -21.68 7.32 23.78
CA ILE A 414 -22.80 6.42 23.53
C ILE A 414 -22.90 5.42 24.68
N SER A 415 -24.10 5.23 25.22
CA SER A 415 -24.37 4.33 26.34
C SER A 415 -25.61 3.47 26.10
N PHE A 416 -25.69 2.35 26.82
CA PHE A 416 -26.86 1.49 26.92
C PHE A 416 -27.00 0.93 28.34
N GLU A 417 -28.21 0.47 28.68
CA GLU A 417 -28.48 -0.19 29.97
C GLU A 417 -28.03 -1.66 29.92
N GLY A 418 -27.01 -2.00 30.71
CA GLY A 418 -26.50 -3.35 30.89
C GLY A 418 -27.05 -4.04 32.14
N GLU A 419 -26.62 -5.27 32.39
CA GLU A 419 -27.13 -6.08 33.50
C GLU A 419 -26.71 -5.51 34.88
N ASN A 420 -25.57 -4.84 34.94
CA ASN A 420 -24.99 -4.27 36.17
C ASN A 420 -24.95 -2.73 36.16
N GLY A 421 -25.75 -2.08 35.30
CA GLY A 421 -25.82 -0.61 35.18
C GLY A 421 -25.53 -0.10 33.78
N ILE A 422 -25.29 1.21 33.66
CA ILE A 422 -25.05 1.86 32.36
C ILE A 422 -23.68 1.45 31.82
N VAL A 423 -23.66 0.87 30.63
CA VAL A 423 -22.44 0.53 29.88
C VAL A 423 -22.17 1.63 28.86
N LYS A 424 -20.95 2.18 28.86
CA LYS A 424 -20.50 3.11 27.84
C LYS A 424 -19.86 2.32 26.70
N LEU A 425 -20.36 2.51 25.49
CA LEU A 425 -19.87 1.85 24.28
C LEU A 425 -18.39 2.20 24.02
N ASN A 426 -17.99 3.41 24.42
CA ASN A 426 -16.64 3.90 24.28
C ASN A 426 -15.67 3.46 25.40
N ASP A 427 -16.07 2.60 26.34
CA ASP A 427 -15.21 2.14 27.46
C ASP A 427 -15.49 0.66 27.78
N VAL A 428 -15.41 -0.18 26.74
CA VAL A 428 -15.81 -1.58 26.81
C VAL A 428 -14.61 -2.50 26.98
N ASP A 429 -14.62 -3.33 28.03
CA ASP A 429 -13.77 -4.52 28.12
C ASP A 429 -14.59 -5.77 27.73
N TYR A 430 -14.31 -6.34 26.56
CA TYR A 430 -14.97 -7.54 26.05
C TYR A 430 -14.91 -8.73 27.02
N ASN A 431 -13.92 -8.79 27.93
CA ASN A 431 -13.81 -9.86 28.91
C ASN A 431 -14.76 -9.72 30.11
N ARG A 432 -15.39 -8.55 30.26
CA ARG A 432 -16.28 -8.22 31.39
C ARG A 432 -17.74 -8.08 30.99
N LEU A 433 -18.05 -8.16 29.70
CA LEU A 433 -19.40 -8.06 29.19
C LEU A 433 -20.15 -9.40 29.24
N SER A 434 -21.44 -9.32 29.57
CA SER A 434 -22.39 -10.40 29.38
C SER A 434 -22.62 -10.70 27.89
N ARG A 435 -23.12 -11.89 27.56
CA ARG A 435 -23.47 -12.23 26.16
C ARG A 435 -24.50 -11.27 25.56
N SER A 436 -25.45 -10.78 26.36
CA SER A 436 -26.45 -9.82 25.90
C SER A 436 -25.84 -8.46 25.59
N GLU A 437 -24.88 -8.04 26.42
CA GLU A 437 -24.16 -6.77 26.26
C GLU A 437 -23.24 -6.80 25.03
N VAL A 438 -22.51 -7.90 24.81
CA VAL A 438 -21.72 -8.12 23.58
C VAL A 438 -22.60 -8.06 22.32
N ASN A 439 -23.77 -8.70 22.34
CA ASN A 439 -24.69 -8.66 21.20
C ASN A 439 -25.19 -7.24 20.92
N THR A 440 -25.50 -6.49 21.99
CA THR A 440 -25.95 -5.09 21.88
C THR A 440 -24.86 -4.20 21.28
N LEU A 441 -23.63 -4.33 21.79
CA LEU A 441 -22.46 -3.64 21.25
C LEU A 441 -22.24 -3.99 19.77
N ASN A 442 -22.17 -5.26 19.43
CA ASN A 442 -21.90 -5.70 18.06
C ASN A 442 -22.98 -5.20 17.08
N ASN A 443 -24.26 -5.32 17.45
CA ASN A 443 -25.34 -4.81 16.61
C ASN A 443 -25.30 -3.29 16.44
N SER A 444 -24.87 -2.55 17.46
CA SER A 444 -24.69 -1.10 17.36
C SER A 444 -23.50 -0.73 16.45
N LEU A 445 -22.38 -1.45 16.54
CA LEU A 445 -21.22 -1.25 15.67
C LEU A 445 -21.54 -1.60 14.21
N LYS A 446 -22.47 -2.54 13.96
CA LYS A 446 -22.97 -2.89 12.62
C LYS A 446 -24.11 -1.99 12.13
N LEU A 447 -24.59 -1.07 12.97
CA LEU A 447 -25.77 -0.25 12.71
C LEU A 447 -27.05 -1.08 12.42
N GLU A 448 -27.14 -2.28 13.01
CA GLU A 448 -28.26 -3.22 12.80
C GLU A 448 -29.38 -3.04 13.82
N ASP A 449 -29.03 -2.88 15.11
CA ASP A 449 -29.98 -2.60 16.19
C ASP A 449 -29.40 -1.49 17.08
N LEU A 450 -30.08 -0.35 17.07
CA LEU A 450 -29.73 0.83 17.85
C LEU A 450 -30.72 1.07 18.99
N MET A 451 -31.80 0.29 19.09
CA MET A 451 -32.93 0.55 20.00
C MET A 451 -32.56 0.42 21.48
N ARG A 452 -31.52 -0.35 21.76
CA ARG A 452 -30.97 -0.53 23.10
C ARG A 452 -30.06 0.62 23.55
N LEU A 453 -29.68 1.53 22.63
CA LEU A 453 -28.83 2.67 22.94
C LEU A 453 -29.66 3.84 23.52
N GLU A 454 -29.01 4.69 24.30
CA GLU A 454 -29.55 5.96 24.75
C GLU A 454 -29.62 6.98 23.59
N ILE A 455 -30.64 6.85 22.74
CA ILE A 455 -30.83 7.67 21.53
C ILE A 455 -31.40 9.07 21.88
N PRO A 456 -30.85 10.16 21.30
CA PRO A 456 -31.45 11.50 21.40
C PRO A 456 -32.92 11.54 20.94
N SER A 457 -33.80 12.26 21.65
CA SER A 457 -35.26 12.26 21.39
C SER A 457 -35.65 12.56 19.94
N LYS A 458 -34.93 13.46 19.26
CA LYS A 458 -35.14 13.79 17.82
C LYS A 458 -34.91 12.59 16.89
N LEU A 459 -34.02 11.66 17.25
CA LEU A 459 -33.71 10.47 16.47
C LEU A 459 -34.59 9.27 16.81
N LYS A 460 -35.23 9.26 17.99
CA LYS A 460 -36.12 8.16 18.40
C LYS A 460 -37.25 7.92 17.41
N ASN A 461 -37.70 8.93 16.67
CA ASN A 461 -38.74 8.78 15.64
C ASN A 461 -38.19 8.27 14.29
N MET A 462 -36.89 8.45 14.03
CA MET A 462 -36.21 8.02 12.80
C MET A 462 -35.67 6.58 12.91
N ILE A 463 -35.15 6.20 14.08
CA ILE A 463 -34.49 4.91 14.33
C ILE A 463 -35.50 3.78 14.68
N ARG A 464 -36.74 4.13 15.04
CA ARG A 464 -37.75 3.23 15.68
C ARG A 464 -38.32 2.08 14.84
N LEU A 465 -37.71 1.71 13.72
CA LEU A 465 -38.42 0.94 12.71
C LEU A 465 -38.05 -0.53 12.75
N GLU A 466 -39.06 -1.32 13.11
CA GLU A 466 -39.20 -2.71 12.65
C GLU A 466 -39.01 -2.78 11.13
N PHE A 467 -38.67 -3.96 10.62
CA PHE A 467 -38.21 -4.28 9.25
C PHE A 467 -39.07 -3.76 8.07
N GLU A 468 -40.17 -3.04 8.29
CA GLU A 468 -41.22 -2.79 7.29
C GLU A 468 -41.28 -1.36 6.73
N ASP A 469 -40.57 -0.37 7.30
CA ASP A 469 -40.67 1.04 6.86
C ASP A 469 -39.45 1.49 6.04
N ILE A 470 -39.51 1.30 4.72
CA ILE A 470 -38.40 1.54 3.78
C ILE A 470 -38.02 3.03 3.71
N GLU A 471 -39.00 3.94 3.71
CA GLU A 471 -38.76 5.38 3.51
C GLU A 471 -37.93 6.00 4.64
N LYS A 472 -38.22 5.71 5.91
CA LYS A 472 -37.39 6.28 6.99
C LYS A 472 -36.05 5.56 7.21
N ASN A 473 -35.91 4.32 6.72
CA ASN A 473 -34.59 3.68 6.62
C ASN A 473 -33.70 4.41 5.61
N GLU A 474 -34.26 4.87 4.49
CA GLU A 474 -33.55 5.71 3.51
C GLU A 474 -33.22 7.09 4.10
N GLU A 475 -34.17 7.75 4.78
CA GLU A 475 -33.93 9.06 5.43
C GLU A 475 -32.78 9.00 6.46
N PHE A 476 -32.77 7.96 7.30
CA PHE A 476 -31.69 7.74 8.26
C PHE A 476 -30.34 7.51 7.57
N TYR A 477 -30.33 6.70 6.52
CA TYR A 477 -29.11 6.39 5.77
C TYR A 477 -28.54 7.61 5.03
N GLU A 478 -29.38 8.42 4.38
CA GLU A 478 -28.95 9.66 3.73
C GLU A 478 -28.39 10.67 4.75
N LYS A 479 -28.99 10.74 5.94
CA LYS A 479 -28.45 11.56 7.03
C LYS A 479 -27.10 11.03 7.52
N LEU A 480 -26.94 9.72 7.63
CA LEU A 480 -25.65 9.09 7.96
C LEU A 480 -24.58 9.35 6.89
N LYS A 481 -24.92 9.30 5.60
CA LYS A 481 -23.98 9.64 4.52
C LYS A 481 -23.52 11.09 4.62
N SER A 482 -24.48 12.00 4.79
CA SER A 482 -24.20 13.43 4.91
C SER A 482 -23.27 13.69 6.11
N ILE A 483 -23.58 13.13 7.28
CA ILE A 483 -22.76 13.34 8.48
C ILE A 483 -21.38 12.69 8.38
N ASN A 484 -21.27 11.53 7.73
CA ASN A 484 -20.00 10.84 7.56
C ASN A 484 -18.97 11.73 6.82
N SER A 485 -19.43 12.47 5.82
CA SER A 485 -18.61 13.44 5.06
C SER A 485 -18.30 14.74 5.80
N THR A 486 -18.93 14.99 6.95
CA THR A 486 -18.76 16.24 7.72
C THR A 486 -17.66 16.06 8.78
N GLU A 487 -16.80 17.07 8.92
CA GLU A 487 -15.74 17.09 9.93
C GLU A 487 -16.31 17.34 11.34
N SER A 488 -15.81 16.60 12.34
CA SER A 488 -16.42 16.50 13.67
C SER A 488 -16.50 17.84 14.42
N TYR A 489 -15.54 18.76 14.21
CA TYR A 489 -15.53 20.07 14.88
C TYR A 489 -16.55 21.06 14.30
N ASN A 490 -17.11 20.79 13.12
CA ASN A 490 -18.19 21.59 12.52
C ASN A 490 -19.58 21.24 13.08
N LEU A 491 -19.67 20.23 13.95
CA LEU A 491 -20.94 19.72 14.48
C LEU A 491 -21.34 20.46 15.76
N THR A 492 -22.48 21.16 15.72
CA THR A 492 -23.00 21.94 16.85
C THR A 492 -24.16 21.24 17.59
N GLY A 493 -24.91 20.35 16.92
CA GLY A 493 -26.07 19.66 17.49
C GLY A 493 -25.74 18.33 18.17
N LYS A 494 -26.38 18.03 19.31
CA LYS A 494 -26.26 16.73 20.01
C LYS A 494 -26.60 15.54 19.12
N THR A 495 -27.62 15.69 18.27
CA THR A 495 -28.05 14.66 17.31
C THR A 495 -26.98 14.36 16.26
N ASP A 496 -26.36 15.41 15.72
CA ASP A 496 -25.37 15.27 14.66
C ASP A 496 -24.06 14.70 15.21
N LYS A 497 -23.65 15.12 16.42
CA LYS A 497 -22.53 14.50 17.15
C LYS A 497 -22.76 13.02 17.43
N PHE A 498 -23.98 12.64 17.83
CA PHE A 498 -24.34 11.23 18.04
C PHE A 498 -24.23 10.41 16.75
N LEU A 499 -24.78 10.91 15.62
CA LEU A 499 -24.70 10.21 14.33
C LEU A 499 -23.25 10.13 13.81
N LYS A 500 -22.46 11.18 14.00
CA LYS A 500 -21.03 11.16 13.66
C LYS A 500 -20.28 10.13 14.49
N CYS A 501 -20.50 10.09 15.81
CA CYS A 501 -19.88 9.08 16.67
C CYS A 501 -20.30 7.66 16.26
N LEU A 502 -21.57 7.43 15.90
CA LEU A 502 -22.00 6.15 15.34
C LEU A 502 -21.27 5.78 14.05
N ALA A 503 -21.14 6.71 13.11
CA ALA A 503 -20.42 6.49 11.85
C ALA A 503 -18.92 6.21 12.10
N GLU A 504 -18.28 6.93 13.01
CA GLU A 504 -16.87 6.72 13.36
C GLU A 504 -16.65 5.41 14.13
N ASN A 505 -17.60 4.99 14.97
CA ASN A 505 -17.55 3.66 15.61
C ASN A 505 -17.72 2.53 14.59
N HIS A 506 -18.59 2.72 13.59
CA HIS A 506 -18.73 1.79 12.47
C HIS A 506 -17.42 1.71 11.66
N TYR A 507 -16.79 2.86 11.36
CA TYR A 507 -15.47 2.91 10.73
C TYR A 507 -14.41 2.18 11.54
N VAL A 508 -14.29 2.45 12.85
CA VAL A 508 -13.31 1.78 13.73
C VAL A 508 -13.52 0.27 13.71
N TYR A 509 -14.78 -0.18 13.70
CA TYR A 509 -15.10 -1.59 13.63
C TYR A 509 -14.63 -2.25 12.32
N LEU A 510 -15.04 -1.71 11.17
CA LEU A 510 -14.66 -2.24 9.85
C LEU A 510 -13.14 -2.13 9.61
N SER A 511 -12.54 -0.99 9.95
CA SER A 511 -11.10 -0.76 9.76
C SER A 511 -10.24 -1.66 10.64
N THR A 512 -10.68 -1.99 11.86
CA THR A 512 -9.95 -2.94 12.72
C THR A 512 -9.94 -4.35 12.11
N ILE A 513 -11.08 -4.79 11.56
CA ILE A 513 -11.17 -6.07 10.84
C ILE A 513 -10.28 -6.04 9.58
N CYS A 514 -10.36 -4.96 8.79
CA CYS A 514 -9.53 -4.75 7.60
C CYS A 514 -8.04 -4.79 7.94
N ASP A 515 -7.60 -4.08 8.98
CA ASP A 515 -6.19 -4.06 9.42
C ASP A 515 -5.70 -5.45 9.83
N TYR A 516 -6.55 -6.20 10.54
CA TYR A 516 -6.20 -7.54 10.97
C TYR A 516 -6.01 -8.47 9.77
N ILE A 517 -6.96 -8.47 8.83
CA ILE A 517 -6.90 -9.27 7.60
C ILE A 517 -5.73 -8.83 6.71
N ALA A 518 -5.57 -7.53 6.45
CA ALA A 518 -4.47 -7.00 5.65
C ALA A 518 -3.09 -7.32 6.25
N GLY A 519 -3.03 -7.43 7.58
CA GLY A 519 -1.85 -7.84 8.33
C GLY A 519 -1.52 -9.34 8.23
N MET A 520 -2.37 -10.20 7.67
CA MET A 520 -2.10 -11.64 7.55
C MET A 520 -1.14 -11.93 6.38
N SER A 521 -0.40 -13.04 6.48
CA SER A 521 0.18 -13.69 5.30
C SER A 521 -0.86 -14.55 4.60
N ASP A 522 -0.57 -15.00 3.38
CA ASP A 522 -1.48 -15.83 2.59
C ASP A 522 -1.75 -17.17 3.30
N ASN A 523 -0.69 -17.81 3.80
CA ASN A 523 -0.78 -19.07 4.54
C ASN A 523 -1.60 -18.90 5.82
N TYR A 524 -1.36 -17.82 6.58
CA TYR A 524 -2.10 -17.57 7.81
C TYR A 524 -3.57 -17.29 7.53
N ALA A 525 -3.89 -16.52 6.48
CA ALA A 525 -5.28 -16.28 6.07
C ALA A 525 -6.01 -17.58 5.69
N ASN A 526 -5.33 -18.48 4.96
CA ASN A 526 -5.86 -19.79 4.62
C ASN A 526 -6.08 -20.67 5.87
N GLU A 527 -5.12 -20.73 6.77
CA GLU A 527 -5.24 -21.48 8.04
C GLU A 527 -6.38 -20.95 8.90
N GLU A 528 -6.49 -19.63 9.03
CA GLU A 528 -7.53 -18.99 9.83
C GLU A 528 -8.92 -19.23 9.23
N TYR A 529 -9.03 -19.19 7.90
CA TYR A 529 -10.26 -19.56 7.21
C TYR A 529 -10.66 -21.01 7.52
N LYS A 530 -9.70 -21.95 7.48
CA LYS A 530 -9.98 -23.36 7.79
C LYS A 530 -10.49 -23.53 9.23
N LYS A 531 -9.84 -22.91 10.21
CA LYS A 531 -10.25 -22.98 11.63
C LYS A 531 -11.66 -22.43 11.86
N LEU A 532 -12.05 -21.39 11.13
CA LEU A 532 -13.34 -20.71 11.32
C LEU A 532 -14.51 -21.40 10.62
N TYR A 533 -14.26 -22.08 9.48
CA TYR A 533 -15.33 -22.54 8.60
C TYR A 533 -15.30 -24.02 8.24
N LEU A 534 -14.16 -24.70 8.38
CA LEU A 534 -14.06 -26.12 8.09
C LEU A 534 -14.10 -26.91 9.39
N ILE A 535 -14.73 -28.08 9.33
CA ILE A 535 -14.73 -29.05 10.41
C ILE A 535 -13.46 -29.89 10.23
N ASP A 536 -12.74 -30.13 11.33
CA ASP A 536 -11.53 -30.96 11.36
C ASP A 536 -11.78 -32.42 10.95
#